data_AF-A0A7S1DWV6-F1
#
_entry.id   AF-A0A7S1DWV6-F1
#
_cell.length_a   1.000
_cell.length_b   1.000
_cell.length_c   1.000
_cell.angle_alpha   90.00
_cell.angle_beta   90.00
_cell.angle_gamma   90.00
#
_symmetry.space_group_name_H-M   'P 1'
#
loop_
_entity.id
_entity.type
_entity.pdbx_description
1 polymer ?
#
loop_
_entity_poly.entity_id
_entity_poly.type
_entity_poly.pdbx_seq_one_letter_code
_entity_poly.pdbx_strand_id
1 'polypeptide(L)'
;NAREVTDIIKATTDMPGRVIRVRDPDSQNFKTLSEVVEIPVQPGSLGVSFGGDPPIIRSFKPGSQLEDKVPPGYYLDSIKNPTDGYCQSGMTTKEAVGLLGFLNEQERVLVFKNKTMAPSPKEEIFPENKIVTLPVGKLGISFRGKTVARISRLHEESKLRGLVYISMEVVKISIPGGSKFKGLGAADCAKVLADTKNTEGRILELRAPSADGVSTAGGESARN
;
A
#
# COMPACT_ATOMS: atom_id res chain seq x y z
N ASN A 1 33.08 -2.75 -27.93
CA ASN A 1 33.67 -1.40 -27.81
C ASN A 1 32.54 -0.37 -27.66
N ALA A 2 32.49 0.39 -26.56
CA ALA A 2 31.41 1.35 -26.28
C ALA A 2 31.35 2.53 -27.28
N ARG A 3 32.48 2.89 -27.88
CA ARG A 3 32.59 3.95 -28.89
C ARG A 3 31.91 3.54 -30.19
N GLU A 4 32.17 2.32 -30.67
CA GLU A 4 31.49 1.75 -31.85
C GLU A 4 29.97 1.69 -31.69
N VAL A 5 29.48 1.27 -30.51
CA VAL A 5 28.03 1.26 -30.23
C VAL A 5 27.45 2.68 -30.30
N THR A 6 28.15 3.66 -29.74
CA THR A 6 27.73 5.07 -29.79
C THR A 6 27.67 5.59 -31.22
N ASP A 7 28.68 5.27 -32.04
CA ASP A 7 28.77 5.71 -33.43
C ASP A 7 27.66 5.07 -34.29
N ILE A 8 27.36 3.78 -34.07
CA ILE A 8 26.24 3.08 -34.74
C ILE A 8 24.88 3.68 -34.34
N ILE A 9 24.67 4.00 -33.06
CA ILE A 9 23.42 4.61 -32.60
C ILE A 9 23.20 5.97 -33.28
N LYS A 10 24.26 6.78 -33.37
CA LYS A 10 24.23 8.09 -34.04
C LYS A 10 23.98 7.94 -35.54
N ALA A 11 24.72 7.06 -36.20
CA ALA A 11 24.64 6.85 -37.66
C ALA A 11 23.28 6.30 -38.12
N THR A 12 22.56 5.62 -37.25
CA THR A 12 21.28 4.99 -37.60
C THR A 12 20.06 5.78 -37.12
N THR A 13 20.23 7.02 -36.63
CA THR A 13 19.17 7.81 -35.94
C THR A 13 17.85 7.88 -36.70
N ASP A 14 17.89 7.97 -38.02
CA ASP A 14 16.71 8.18 -38.86
C ASP A 14 16.10 6.87 -39.39
N MET A 15 16.67 5.71 -39.05
CA MET A 15 16.15 4.42 -39.49
C MET A 15 14.98 3.97 -38.59
N PRO A 16 13.79 3.69 -39.15
CA PRO A 16 12.67 3.14 -38.40
C PRO A 16 12.92 1.65 -38.03
N GLY A 17 12.29 1.19 -36.94
CA GLY A 17 12.33 -0.23 -36.54
C GLY A 17 13.61 -0.71 -35.84
N ARG A 18 14.48 0.20 -35.38
CA ARG A 18 15.73 -0.16 -34.69
C ARG A 18 15.48 -0.82 -33.34
N VAL A 19 16.25 -1.88 -33.05
CA VAL A 19 16.22 -2.59 -31.78
C VAL A 19 17.65 -2.74 -31.25
N ILE A 20 17.89 -2.28 -30.03
CA ILE A 20 19.12 -2.58 -29.28
C ILE A 20 18.82 -3.75 -28.36
N ARG A 21 19.59 -4.84 -28.50
CA ARG A 21 19.53 -5.97 -27.57
C ARG A 21 20.80 -5.97 -26.73
N VAL A 22 20.64 -5.79 -25.43
CA VAL A 22 21.74 -5.81 -24.48
C VAL A 22 21.76 -7.18 -23.80
N ARG A 23 22.95 -7.78 -23.67
CA ARG A 23 23.17 -9.06 -23.00
C ARG A 23 24.07 -8.82 -21.80
N ASP A 24 23.79 -9.54 -20.72
CA ASP A 24 24.75 -9.70 -19.64
C ASP A 24 26.00 -10.42 -20.22
N PRO A 25 27.23 -9.91 -20.02
CA PRO A 25 28.43 -10.53 -20.58
C PRO A 25 28.57 -12.00 -20.19
N ASP A 26 28.12 -12.37 -18.99
CA ASP A 26 28.26 -13.71 -18.41
C ASP A 26 27.08 -14.65 -18.73
N SER A 27 26.00 -14.13 -19.34
CA SER A 27 24.85 -14.92 -19.76
C SER A 27 24.91 -15.27 -21.24
N GLN A 28 24.66 -16.53 -21.63
CA GLN A 28 24.48 -16.86 -23.05
C GLN A 28 23.13 -16.39 -23.62
N ASN A 29 22.14 -16.11 -22.76
CA ASN A 29 20.79 -15.73 -23.16
C ASN A 29 20.56 -14.22 -22.98
N PHE A 30 19.79 -13.61 -23.89
CA PHE A 30 19.25 -12.27 -23.70
C PHE A 30 18.28 -12.28 -22.51
N LYS A 31 18.47 -11.37 -21.55
CA LYS A 31 17.59 -11.24 -20.40
C LYS A 31 16.27 -10.61 -20.88
N THR A 32 15.24 -11.41 -21.06
CA THR A 32 13.87 -10.89 -21.20
C THR A 32 13.46 -10.32 -19.85
N LEU A 33 13.13 -9.04 -19.81
CA LEU A 33 12.58 -8.44 -18.60
C LEU A 33 11.23 -9.12 -18.29
N SER A 34 11.08 -9.64 -17.06
CA SER A 34 9.84 -10.29 -16.63
C SER A 34 8.67 -9.34 -16.73
N GLU A 35 7.53 -9.80 -17.24
CA GLU A 35 6.35 -8.95 -17.39
C GLU A 35 5.79 -8.48 -16.04
N VAL A 36 5.97 -9.31 -15.01
CA VAL A 36 5.62 -9.05 -13.62
C VAL A 36 6.85 -9.21 -12.75
N VAL A 37 7.06 -8.29 -11.82
CA VAL A 37 8.14 -8.32 -10.84
C VAL A 37 7.56 -8.08 -9.45
N GLU A 38 7.71 -9.04 -8.55
CA GLU A 38 7.35 -8.88 -7.14
C GLU A 38 8.60 -8.58 -6.31
N ILE A 39 8.56 -7.47 -5.56
CA ILE A 39 9.73 -6.98 -4.82
C ILE A 39 9.38 -6.83 -3.34
N PRO A 40 9.98 -7.65 -2.45
CA PRO A 40 9.94 -7.36 -1.03
C PRO A 40 10.78 -6.13 -0.70
N VAL A 41 10.20 -5.23 0.08
CA VAL A 41 10.84 -3.99 0.56
C VAL A 41 10.72 -3.92 2.08
N GLN A 42 11.78 -3.44 2.69
CA GLN A 42 11.91 -3.27 4.14
C GLN A 42 11.24 -1.97 4.60
N PRO A 43 10.92 -1.84 5.89
CA PRO A 43 10.45 -0.58 6.48
C PRO A 43 11.34 0.61 6.10
N GLY A 44 10.74 1.78 5.99
CA GLY A 44 11.39 3.03 5.62
C GLY A 44 11.19 3.43 4.16
N SER A 45 11.86 4.53 3.81
CA SER A 45 11.76 5.17 2.50
C SER A 45 12.21 4.26 1.37
N LEU A 46 11.46 4.26 0.28
CA LEU A 46 11.79 3.51 -0.93
C LEU A 46 12.76 4.26 -1.85
N GLY A 47 12.83 5.59 -1.74
CA GLY A 47 13.66 6.40 -2.63
C GLY A 47 13.22 6.38 -4.11
N VAL A 48 11.94 6.12 -4.41
CA VAL A 48 11.40 6.06 -5.78
C VAL A 48 10.50 7.25 -6.07
N SER A 49 10.52 7.73 -7.31
CA SER A 49 9.57 8.74 -7.81
C SER A 49 8.59 8.09 -8.77
N PHE A 50 7.30 8.22 -8.48
CA PHE A 50 6.21 7.78 -9.35
C PHE A 50 5.63 8.95 -10.15
N GLY A 51 5.09 8.67 -11.33
CA GLY A 51 4.28 9.62 -12.07
C GLY A 51 3.35 8.96 -13.10
N GLY A 52 2.34 9.69 -13.57
CA GLY A 52 1.25 9.13 -14.39
C GLY A 52 0.20 8.41 -13.57
N ASP A 53 -0.83 7.88 -14.21
CA ASP A 53 -1.85 7.02 -13.60
C ASP A 53 -2.14 5.89 -14.59
N PRO A 54 -1.77 4.62 -14.29
CA PRO A 54 -1.24 4.09 -13.03
C PRO A 54 0.16 4.62 -12.63
N PRO A 55 0.59 4.42 -11.37
CA PRO A 55 1.90 4.88 -10.87
C PRO A 55 3.08 4.24 -11.59
N ILE A 56 3.71 4.98 -12.50
CA ILE A 56 4.89 4.53 -13.25
C ILE A 56 6.16 5.02 -12.58
N ILE A 57 7.15 4.14 -12.43
CA ILE A 57 8.49 4.49 -11.95
C ILE A 57 9.14 5.46 -12.94
N ARG A 58 9.51 6.66 -12.47
CA ARG A 58 10.24 7.68 -13.24
C ARG A 58 11.74 7.64 -12.98
N SER A 59 12.11 7.55 -11.71
CA SER A 59 13.51 7.59 -11.28
C SER A 59 13.67 7.08 -9.85
N PHE A 60 14.92 6.81 -9.49
CA PHE A 60 15.34 6.43 -8.15
C PHE A 60 16.28 7.48 -7.58
N LYS A 61 16.25 7.63 -6.26
CA LYS A 61 17.27 8.35 -5.49
C LYS A 61 18.40 7.37 -5.15
N PRO A 62 19.64 7.85 -4.98
CA PRO A 62 20.75 7.02 -4.54
C PRO A 62 20.40 6.23 -3.27
N GLY A 63 20.65 4.93 -3.28
CA GLY A 63 20.36 4.03 -2.15
C GLY A 63 18.88 3.62 -2.06
N SER A 64 18.12 3.78 -3.14
CA SER A 64 16.75 3.29 -3.22
C SER A 64 16.71 1.76 -3.07
N GLN A 65 15.70 1.25 -2.36
CA GLN A 65 15.49 -0.19 -2.22
C GLN A 65 15.10 -0.89 -3.55
N LEU A 66 14.86 -0.12 -4.61
CA LEU A 66 14.33 -0.55 -5.90
C LEU A 66 15.30 -0.38 -7.08
N GLU A 67 16.39 0.40 -6.91
CA GLU A 67 17.26 0.88 -8.00
C GLU A 67 17.77 -0.24 -8.93
N ASP A 68 18.08 -1.41 -8.37
CA ASP A 68 18.59 -2.57 -9.12
C ASP A 68 17.57 -3.72 -9.28
N LYS A 69 16.33 -3.53 -8.81
CA LYS A 69 15.33 -4.61 -8.77
C LYS A 69 14.24 -4.46 -9.82
N VAL A 70 13.91 -3.23 -10.21
CA VAL A 70 12.91 -2.94 -11.23
C VAL A 70 13.35 -1.72 -12.06
N PRO A 71 13.35 -1.79 -13.40
CA PRO A 71 13.75 -0.66 -14.20
C PRO A 71 12.66 0.43 -14.25
N PRO A 72 13.02 1.69 -14.52
CA PRO A 72 12.05 2.74 -14.81
C PRO A 72 11.11 2.36 -15.96
N GLY A 73 9.88 2.88 -15.92
CA GLY A 73 8.83 2.60 -16.89
C GLY A 73 7.90 1.43 -16.54
N TYR A 74 8.22 0.63 -15.52
CA TYR A 74 7.26 -0.28 -14.90
C TYR A 74 6.26 0.51 -14.06
N TYR A 75 5.01 0.05 -14.02
CA TYR A 75 4.02 0.63 -13.12
C TYR A 75 3.77 -0.27 -11.91
N LEU A 76 3.51 0.36 -10.78
CA LEU A 76 3.15 -0.30 -9.53
C LEU A 76 1.68 -0.72 -9.62
N ASP A 77 1.45 -2.02 -9.72
CA ASP A 77 0.12 -2.60 -9.91
C ASP A 77 -0.59 -2.87 -8.58
N SER A 78 0.16 -3.39 -7.59
CA SER A 78 -0.38 -3.65 -6.24
C SER A 78 0.68 -3.54 -5.15
N ILE A 79 0.21 -3.27 -3.93
CA ILE A 79 1.00 -3.26 -2.70
C ILE A 79 0.37 -4.31 -1.77
N LYS A 80 1.19 -5.25 -1.32
CA LYS A 80 0.80 -6.33 -0.40
C LYS A 80 1.51 -6.17 0.93
N ASN A 81 0.80 -6.38 2.04
CA ASN A 81 1.40 -6.62 3.33
C ASN A 81 1.58 -8.13 3.53
N PRO A 82 2.81 -8.66 3.51
CA PRO A 82 3.04 -10.10 3.66
C PRO A 82 2.67 -10.62 5.06
N THR A 83 2.56 -9.74 6.06
CA THR A 83 2.34 -10.16 7.46
C THR A 83 0.88 -10.54 7.73
N ASP A 84 -0.07 -9.81 7.16
CA ASP A 84 -1.50 -9.99 7.43
C ASP A 84 -2.35 -10.22 6.18
N GLY A 85 -1.74 -10.20 4.99
CA GLY A 85 -2.45 -10.44 3.74
C GLY A 85 -3.24 -9.25 3.21
N TYR A 86 -3.14 -8.06 3.83
CA TYR A 86 -3.72 -6.85 3.23
C TYR A 86 -3.14 -6.62 1.83
N CYS A 87 -4.00 -6.32 0.85
CA CYS A 87 -3.57 -6.04 -0.51
C CYS A 87 -4.43 -4.93 -1.11
N GLN A 88 -3.80 -4.02 -1.84
CA GLN A 88 -4.51 -3.04 -2.64
C GLN A 88 -3.93 -2.99 -4.05
N SER A 89 -4.79 -3.03 -5.06
CA SER A 89 -4.44 -2.98 -6.49
C SER A 89 -5.19 -1.87 -7.22
N GLY A 90 -4.75 -1.56 -8.45
CA GLY A 90 -5.44 -0.62 -9.33
C GLY A 90 -5.49 0.81 -8.77
N MET A 91 -4.43 1.21 -8.07
CA MET A 91 -4.31 2.50 -7.40
C MET A 91 -3.90 3.61 -8.38
N THR A 92 -4.35 4.83 -8.12
CA THR A 92 -3.73 6.05 -8.67
C THR A 92 -2.36 6.29 -8.01
N THR A 93 -1.54 7.16 -8.60
CA THR A 93 -0.25 7.55 -7.99
C THR A 93 -0.43 8.14 -6.59
N LYS A 94 -1.45 8.99 -6.41
CA LYS A 94 -1.73 9.61 -5.11
C LYS A 94 -2.07 8.56 -4.05
N GLU A 95 -2.89 7.57 -4.41
CA GLU A 95 -3.29 6.48 -3.51
C GLU A 95 -2.10 5.57 -3.18
N ALA A 96 -1.29 5.21 -4.18
CA ALA A 96 -0.11 4.38 -3.98
C ALA A 96 0.91 5.07 -3.07
N VAL A 97 1.23 6.36 -3.30
CA VAL A 97 2.13 7.12 -2.43
C VAL A 97 1.56 7.26 -1.01
N GLY A 98 0.25 7.50 -0.89
CA GLY A 98 -0.44 7.56 0.39
C GLY A 98 -0.35 6.23 1.15
N LEU A 99 -0.59 5.11 0.48
CA LEU A 99 -0.53 3.77 1.07
C LEU A 99 0.91 3.39 1.46
N LEU A 100 1.90 3.70 0.62
CA LEU A 100 3.31 3.48 0.94
C LEU A 100 3.74 4.28 2.18
N GLY A 101 3.30 5.53 2.30
CA GLY A 101 3.52 6.34 3.49
C GLY A 101 2.73 5.85 4.71
N PHE A 102 1.57 5.22 4.51
CA PHE A 102 0.79 4.59 5.57
C PHE A 102 1.47 3.33 6.13
N LEU A 103 2.03 2.50 5.24
CA LEU A 103 2.71 1.25 5.57
C LEU A 103 4.21 1.41 5.80
N ASN A 104 4.72 2.64 5.95
CA ASN A 104 6.16 2.93 5.94
C ASN A 104 6.95 2.13 6.98
N GLU A 105 6.36 1.83 8.13
CA GLU A 105 7.00 1.09 9.23
C GLU A 105 6.91 -0.45 9.08
N GLN A 106 6.36 -0.94 7.98
CA GLN A 106 6.13 -2.36 7.75
C GLN A 106 6.90 -2.89 6.55
N GLU A 107 7.16 -4.19 6.55
CA GLU A 107 7.55 -4.90 5.34
C GLU A 107 6.38 -4.88 4.35
N ARG A 108 6.71 -4.76 3.06
CA ARG A 108 5.72 -4.71 1.98
C ARG A 108 6.25 -5.51 0.80
N VAL A 109 5.35 -6.04 -0.01
CA VAL A 109 5.69 -6.59 -1.33
C VAL A 109 5.04 -5.71 -2.38
N LEU A 110 5.87 -5.15 -3.26
CA LEU A 110 5.43 -4.30 -4.36
C LEU A 110 5.37 -5.14 -5.62
N VAL A 111 4.22 -5.16 -6.29
CA VAL A 111 4.07 -5.85 -7.57
C VAL A 111 4.12 -4.83 -8.68
N PHE A 112 5.14 -4.93 -9.50
CA PHE A 112 5.33 -4.11 -10.68
C PHE A 112 4.97 -4.89 -11.93
N LYS A 113 4.35 -4.21 -12.89
CA LYS A 113 4.07 -4.75 -14.21
C LYS A 113 4.68 -3.87 -15.28
N ASN A 114 5.07 -4.49 -16.39
CA ASN A 114 5.53 -3.76 -17.56
C ASN A 114 4.35 -3.01 -18.21
N LYS A 115 4.66 -2.00 -19.03
CA LYS A 115 3.65 -1.17 -19.72
C LYS A 115 2.77 -1.92 -20.74
N THR A 116 3.13 -3.14 -21.12
CA THR A 116 2.34 -3.94 -22.09
C THR A 116 1.23 -4.72 -21.43
N MET A 117 1.27 -4.90 -20.10
CA MET A 117 0.19 -5.52 -19.34
C MET A 117 -0.86 -4.50 -18.93
N ALA A 118 -2.13 -4.89 -19.03
CA ALA A 118 -3.23 -4.10 -18.50
C ALA A 118 -3.15 -4.01 -16.95
N PRO A 119 -3.40 -2.83 -16.36
CA PRO A 119 -3.47 -2.68 -14.90
C PRO A 119 -4.57 -3.56 -14.31
N SER A 120 -4.31 -4.09 -13.11
CA SER A 120 -5.32 -4.79 -12.33
C SER A 120 -6.50 -3.87 -12.00
N PRO A 121 -7.73 -4.40 -11.89
CA PRO A 121 -8.85 -3.62 -11.40
C PRO A 121 -8.55 -3.09 -9.99
N LYS A 122 -9.25 -2.02 -9.63
CA LYS A 122 -9.18 -1.45 -8.29
C LYS A 122 -9.83 -2.40 -7.30
N GLU A 123 -9.03 -2.93 -6.39
CA GLU A 123 -9.46 -3.89 -5.38
C GLU A 123 -8.71 -3.63 -4.08
N GLU A 124 -9.38 -3.88 -2.96
CA GLU A 124 -8.82 -3.76 -1.61
C GLU A 124 -9.23 -5.02 -0.84
N ILE A 125 -8.24 -5.82 -0.48
CA ILE A 125 -8.39 -7.09 0.24
C ILE A 125 -7.91 -6.85 1.67
N PHE A 126 -8.79 -7.11 2.63
CA PHE A 126 -8.50 -6.95 4.05
C PHE A 126 -8.16 -8.30 4.70
N PRO A 127 -7.35 -8.31 5.77
CA PRO A 127 -7.23 -9.48 6.63
C PRO A 127 -8.61 -9.89 7.18
N GLU A 128 -8.92 -11.18 7.17
CA GLU A 128 -10.18 -11.70 7.71
C GLU A 128 -10.37 -11.32 9.17
N ASN A 129 -9.33 -11.53 9.98
CA ASN A 129 -9.27 -11.17 11.39
C ASN A 129 -7.95 -10.48 11.71
N LYS A 130 -8.00 -9.36 12.43
CA LYS A 130 -6.82 -8.61 12.85
C LYS A 130 -6.93 -8.28 14.34
N ILE A 131 -5.94 -8.72 15.10
CA ILE A 131 -5.86 -8.49 16.54
C ILE A 131 -4.71 -7.51 16.80
N VAL A 132 -5.01 -6.41 17.48
CA VAL A 132 -4.02 -5.36 17.78
C VAL A 132 -4.01 -5.04 19.27
N THR A 133 -2.82 -5.07 19.87
CA THR A 133 -2.60 -4.56 21.21
C THR A 133 -2.60 -3.03 21.18
N LEU A 134 -3.49 -2.42 21.94
CA LEU A 134 -3.65 -0.98 21.96
C LEU A 134 -2.63 -0.34 22.92
N PRO A 135 -1.87 0.67 22.46
CA PRO A 135 -1.00 1.43 23.34
C PRO A 135 -1.81 2.28 24.31
N VAL A 136 -1.16 2.73 25.40
CA VAL A 136 -1.74 3.70 26.33
C VAL A 136 -1.81 5.11 25.72
N GLY A 137 -2.74 5.90 26.21
CA GLY A 137 -2.99 7.28 25.81
C GLY A 137 -3.96 7.42 24.64
N LYS A 138 -3.88 8.58 23.97
CA LYS A 138 -4.71 8.88 22.79
C LYS A 138 -4.27 8.02 21.62
N LEU A 139 -5.23 7.35 20.97
CA LEU A 139 -4.97 6.44 19.84
C LEU A 139 -4.97 7.15 18.48
N GLY A 140 -5.66 8.29 18.35
CA GLY A 140 -5.78 8.99 17.07
C GLY A 140 -6.63 8.23 16.04
N ILE A 141 -7.68 7.53 16.48
CA ILE A 141 -8.60 6.76 15.64
C ILE A 141 -10.01 7.32 15.75
N SER A 142 -10.75 7.33 14.65
CA SER A 142 -12.18 7.68 14.61
C SER A 142 -13.01 6.53 14.08
N PHE A 143 -14.24 6.44 14.54
CA PHE A 143 -15.19 5.41 14.15
C PHE A 143 -16.43 6.01 13.49
N ARG A 144 -17.08 5.25 12.62
CA ARG A 144 -18.42 5.50 12.06
C ARG A 144 -19.29 4.25 12.18
N GLY A 145 -20.60 4.40 12.02
CA GLY A 145 -21.56 3.29 12.09
C GLY A 145 -22.37 3.26 13.39
N LYS A 146 -23.68 3.05 13.27
CA LYS A 146 -24.61 3.06 14.42
C LYS A 146 -24.63 1.72 15.16
N THR A 147 -24.67 0.62 14.41
CA THR A 147 -24.80 -0.74 14.95
C THR A 147 -23.45 -1.44 15.10
N VAL A 148 -22.55 -1.23 14.13
CA VAL A 148 -21.19 -1.78 14.13
C VAL A 148 -20.21 -0.64 13.89
N ALA A 149 -19.28 -0.44 14.83
CA ALA A 149 -18.21 0.53 14.69
C ALA A 149 -17.25 0.10 13.59
N ARG A 150 -17.01 1.01 12.63
CA ARG A 150 -16.02 0.88 11.56
C ARG A 150 -14.99 1.97 11.68
N ILE A 151 -13.72 1.65 11.43
CA ILE A 151 -12.66 2.64 11.39
C ILE A 151 -12.95 3.62 10.24
N SER A 152 -13.17 4.89 10.55
CA SER A 152 -13.45 5.92 9.55
C SER A 152 -12.24 6.75 9.20
N ARG A 153 -11.32 6.92 10.15
CA ARG A 153 -10.12 7.74 9.99
C ARG A 153 -9.03 7.32 10.97
N LEU A 154 -7.79 7.41 10.51
CA LEU A 154 -6.59 7.43 11.34
C LEU A 154 -5.94 8.81 11.21
N HIS A 155 -5.61 9.42 12.35
CA HIS A 155 -4.82 10.65 12.36
C HIS A 155 -3.38 10.36 11.95
N GLU A 156 -2.69 11.40 11.47
CA GLU A 156 -1.31 11.27 11.00
C GLU A 156 -0.39 10.69 12.08
N GLU A 157 -0.52 11.23 13.30
CA GLU A 157 0.16 10.82 14.54
C GLU A 157 -0.51 9.64 15.26
N SER A 158 -1.37 8.88 14.59
CA SER A 158 -2.03 7.73 15.23
C SER A 158 -1.03 6.64 15.55
N LYS A 159 -1.04 6.17 16.80
CA LYS A 159 -0.25 5.00 17.23
C LYS A 159 -0.73 3.68 16.61
N LEU A 160 -1.82 3.71 15.86
CA LEU A 160 -2.39 2.55 15.15
C LEU A 160 -2.12 2.61 13.64
N ARG A 161 -1.38 3.62 13.16
CA ARG A 161 -1.00 3.74 11.75
C ARG A 161 -0.21 2.51 11.30
N GLY A 162 -0.54 1.99 10.13
CA GLY A 162 -0.05 0.70 9.64
C GLY A 162 -0.66 -0.52 10.33
N LEU A 163 -1.00 -0.46 11.62
CA LEU A 163 -1.45 -1.63 12.38
C LEU A 163 -2.90 -2.04 12.11
N VAL A 164 -3.75 -1.08 11.70
CA VAL A 164 -5.17 -1.30 11.41
C VAL A 164 -5.56 -0.57 10.13
N TYR A 165 -6.53 -1.08 9.38
CA TYR A 165 -6.94 -0.48 8.12
C TYR A 165 -8.25 0.31 8.26
N ILE A 166 -8.37 1.39 7.49
CA ILE A 166 -9.64 2.13 7.39
C ILE A 166 -10.70 1.18 6.83
N SER A 167 -11.96 1.38 7.21
CA SER A 167 -13.12 0.54 6.88
C SER A 167 -13.24 -0.78 7.63
N MET A 168 -12.20 -1.28 8.30
CA MET A 168 -12.32 -2.49 9.14
C MET A 168 -13.38 -2.31 10.25
N GLU A 169 -14.07 -3.39 10.57
CA GLU A 169 -15.12 -3.46 11.60
C GLU A 169 -14.54 -3.86 12.94
N VAL A 170 -14.98 -3.20 14.01
CA VAL A 170 -14.66 -3.58 15.39
C VAL A 170 -15.55 -4.74 15.81
N VAL A 171 -14.91 -5.89 16.04
CA VAL A 171 -15.58 -7.10 16.54
C VAL A 171 -15.66 -7.05 18.06
N LYS A 172 -14.53 -6.76 18.69
CA LYS A 172 -14.39 -6.85 20.14
C LYS A 172 -13.30 -5.94 20.69
N ILE A 173 -13.54 -5.41 21.89
CA ILE A 173 -12.54 -4.75 22.72
C ILE A 173 -12.38 -5.56 24.00
N SER A 174 -11.15 -5.98 24.31
CA SER A 174 -10.83 -6.68 25.56
C SER A 174 -9.95 -5.81 26.44
N ILE A 175 -10.37 -5.61 27.69
CA ILE A 175 -9.62 -4.86 28.69
C ILE A 175 -9.09 -5.86 29.72
N PRO A 176 -7.81 -5.76 30.13
CA PRO A 176 -7.29 -6.59 31.22
C PRO A 176 -8.13 -6.41 32.50
N GLY A 177 -8.36 -7.51 33.21
CA GLY A 177 -9.29 -7.54 34.35
C GLY A 177 -10.70 -8.04 34.03
N GLY A 178 -10.98 -8.43 32.79
CA GLY A 178 -12.12 -9.29 32.44
C GLY A 178 -13.20 -8.66 31.56
N SER A 179 -13.23 -7.33 31.42
CA SER A 179 -14.22 -6.64 30.60
C SER A 179 -14.00 -6.91 29.10
N LYS A 180 -15.03 -7.45 28.44
CA LYS A 180 -15.05 -7.71 26.99
C LYS A 180 -16.30 -7.07 26.39
N PHE A 181 -16.10 -6.20 25.42
CA PHE A 181 -17.19 -5.52 24.72
C PHE A 181 -17.27 -6.01 23.28
N LYS A 182 -18.47 -6.28 22.77
CA LYS A 182 -18.72 -6.76 21.41
C LYS A 182 -19.90 -6.02 20.81
N GLY A 183 -19.95 -5.94 19.48
CA GLY A 183 -21.10 -5.39 18.74
C GLY A 183 -21.39 -3.92 19.09
N LEU A 184 -20.34 -3.15 19.37
CA LEU A 184 -20.49 -1.74 19.73
C LEU A 184 -20.71 -0.87 18.49
N GLY A 185 -21.60 0.11 18.61
CA GLY A 185 -21.66 1.24 17.69
C GLY A 185 -20.45 2.18 17.84
N ALA A 186 -20.28 3.11 16.91
CA ALA A 186 -19.13 4.02 16.90
C ALA A 186 -18.99 4.87 18.17
N ALA A 187 -20.11 5.38 18.71
CA ALA A 187 -20.12 6.20 19.92
C ALA A 187 -19.66 5.40 21.15
N ASP A 188 -20.21 4.21 21.35
CA ASP A 188 -19.86 3.34 22.47
C ASP A 188 -18.41 2.82 22.35
N CYS A 189 -17.99 2.46 21.14
CA CYS A 189 -16.61 2.06 20.87
C CYS A 189 -15.62 3.19 21.22
N ALA A 190 -15.89 4.42 20.76
CA ALA A 190 -15.06 5.57 21.08
C ALA A 190 -15.02 5.85 22.59
N LYS A 191 -16.18 5.74 23.27
CA LYS A 191 -16.29 5.93 24.71
C LYS A 191 -15.48 4.90 25.49
N VAL A 192 -15.63 3.60 25.21
CA VAL A 192 -14.86 2.54 25.87
C VAL A 192 -13.36 2.75 25.71
N LEU A 193 -12.89 3.11 24.51
CA LEU A 193 -11.46 3.34 24.26
C LEU A 193 -10.94 4.62 24.94
N ALA A 194 -11.78 5.64 25.11
CA ALA A 194 -11.45 6.87 25.82
C ALA A 194 -11.39 6.64 27.34
N ASP A 195 -12.37 5.93 27.90
CA ASP A 195 -12.46 5.64 29.35
C ASP A 195 -11.33 4.72 29.82
N THR A 196 -10.88 3.81 28.93
CA THR A 196 -9.80 2.86 29.23
C THR A 196 -8.44 3.28 28.69
N LYS A 197 -8.27 4.54 28.25
CA LYS A 197 -7.06 5.00 27.55
C LYS A 197 -5.74 4.76 28.31
N ASN A 198 -5.78 4.73 29.64
CA ASN A 198 -4.59 4.55 30.47
C ASN A 198 -4.40 3.09 30.94
N THR A 199 -5.21 2.16 30.45
CA THR A 199 -5.08 0.74 30.75
C THR A 199 -4.16 0.09 29.72
N GLU A 200 -3.06 -0.51 30.19
CA GLU A 200 -2.16 -1.33 29.37
C GLU A 200 -2.81 -2.65 28.98
N GLY A 201 -2.27 -3.33 27.96
CA GLY A 201 -2.71 -4.68 27.56
C GLY A 201 -4.11 -4.77 26.95
N ARG A 202 -4.72 -3.64 26.58
CA ARG A 202 -5.99 -3.61 25.85
C ARG A 202 -5.82 -4.24 24.48
N ILE A 203 -6.83 -4.98 24.03
CA ILE A 203 -6.81 -5.64 22.73
C ILE A 203 -8.03 -5.20 21.92
N LEU A 204 -7.78 -4.81 20.67
CA LEU A 204 -8.79 -4.52 19.66
C LEU A 204 -8.80 -5.65 18.62
N GLU A 205 -9.95 -6.28 18.44
CA GLU A 205 -10.18 -7.31 17.43
C GLU A 205 -11.03 -6.72 16.31
N LEU A 206 -10.50 -6.79 15.10
CA LEU A 206 -11.07 -6.23 13.88
C LEU A 206 -11.29 -7.33 12.85
N ARG A 207 -12.21 -7.08 11.93
CA ARG A 207 -12.42 -7.94 10.75
C ARG A 207 -12.59 -7.11 9.49
N ALA A 208 -12.51 -7.77 8.34
CA ALA A 208 -12.83 -7.19 7.05
C ALA A 208 -14.23 -6.53 7.05
N PRO A 209 -14.43 -5.42 6.32
CA PRO A 209 -15.74 -4.80 6.19
C PRO A 209 -16.74 -5.76 5.55
N SER A 210 -17.97 -5.79 6.08
CA SER A 210 -19.07 -6.45 5.38
C SER A 210 -19.43 -5.70 4.09
N ALA A 211 -19.81 -6.44 3.03
CA ALA A 211 -20.06 -5.90 1.68
C ALA A 211 -21.07 -4.74 1.65
N ASP A 212 -21.97 -4.66 2.62
CA ASP A 212 -22.94 -3.57 2.81
C ASP A 212 -22.32 -2.23 3.25
N GLY A 213 -20.99 -2.13 3.28
CA GLY A 213 -20.24 -0.99 3.83
C GLY A 213 -19.42 -0.15 2.86
N VAL A 214 -19.30 -0.55 1.60
CA VAL A 214 -18.54 0.21 0.59
C VAL A 214 -19.41 1.33 0.03
N SER A 215 -19.62 2.38 0.83
CA SER A 215 -20.14 3.65 0.30
C SER A 215 -19.01 4.38 -0.41
N THR A 216 -19.04 4.34 -1.74
CA THR A 216 -18.37 5.29 -2.61
C THR A 216 -18.72 6.72 -2.17
N ALA A 217 -17.74 7.47 -1.69
CA ALA A 217 -17.84 8.91 -1.48
C ALA A 217 -16.83 9.61 -2.40
N GLY A 218 -17.03 9.44 -3.71
CA GLY A 218 -16.53 10.36 -4.73
C GLY A 218 -17.59 11.44 -4.94
N GLY A 219 -17.71 12.36 -3.98
CA GLY A 219 -18.52 13.55 -4.14
C GLY A 219 -17.70 14.63 -4.85
N GLU A 220 -17.76 14.66 -6.18
CA GLU A 220 -17.39 15.84 -6.96
C GLU A 220 -18.27 17.01 -6.52
N SER A 221 -17.67 17.96 -5.81
CA SER A 221 -18.26 19.28 -5.58
C SER A 221 -17.99 20.15 -6.81
N ALA A 222 -18.77 19.98 -7.86
CA ALA A 222 -18.94 21.00 -8.88
C ALA A 222 -19.86 22.10 -8.32
N ARG A 223 -19.30 23.28 -8.05
CA ARG A 223 -20.09 24.50 -7.85
C ARG A 223 -20.30 25.15 -9.22
N ASN A 224 -21.56 25.31 -9.60
CA ASN A 224 -22.00 26.41 -10.47
C ASN A 224 -22.08 27.70 -9.65
#